data_AF-A0A5S9PP53-F1
#
_entry.id   AF-A0A5S9PP53-F1
#
_cell.length_a   1.000
_cell.length_b   1.000
_cell.length_c   1.000
_cell.angle_alpha   90.00
_cell.angle_beta   90.00
_cell.angle_gamma   90.00
#
_symmetry.space_group_name_H-M   'P 1'
#
loop_
_entity.id
_entity.type
_entity.pdbx_description
1 polymer ?
#
loop_
_entity_poly.entity_id
_entity_poly.type
_entity_poly.pdbx_seq_one_letter_code
_entity_poly.pdbx_strand_id
1 'polypeptide(L)'
;MIPENSSDIIQSIEQLTPSAGPIDIVHFRDGKILAVSSDSLAFFKDRNSFNDPLGNGLLNNCDIPSDHALEDYTEGWVKEYRAGYIGLQDGKVLLITPIAVQLFQNKDDALRNNNQLASLDLPMTH
;
A
#
# COMPACT_ATOMS: atom_id res chain seq x y z
N MET A 1 19.51 14.38 -22.19
CA MET A 1 18.11 13.95 -22.01
C MET A 1 18.10 12.44 -21.95
N ILE A 2 18.04 11.89 -20.75
CA ILE A 2 17.92 10.44 -20.54
C ILE A 2 16.41 10.17 -20.61
N PRO A 3 15.92 9.16 -21.35
CA PRO A 3 14.51 8.82 -21.25
C PRO A 3 14.25 8.41 -19.80
N GLU A 4 13.46 9.21 -19.09
CA GLU A 4 12.88 8.90 -17.78
C GLU A 4 11.86 7.77 -17.97
N ASN A 5 12.33 6.58 -18.35
CA ASN A 5 11.59 5.34 -18.14
C ASN A 5 11.68 5.01 -16.65
N SER A 6 11.06 5.86 -15.82
CA SER A 6 10.86 5.53 -14.44
C SER A 6 9.81 4.42 -14.43
N SER A 7 10.24 3.17 -14.26
CA SER A 7 9.41 1.99 -13.96
C SER A 7 8.70 2.11 -12.60
N ASP A 8 8.36 3.34 -12.21
CA ASP A 8 7.62 3.67 -11.01
C ASP A 8 6.17 3.34 -11.24
N ILE A 9 5.72 2.28 -10.59
CA ILE A 9 4.33 1.84 -10.62
C ILE A 9 3.44 2.80 -9.80
N ILE A 10 4.05 3.50 -8.85
CA ILE A 10 3.41 4.44 -7.93
C ILE A 10 3.45 5.82 -8.58
N GLN A 11 2.29 6.45 -8.70
CA GLN A 11 2.11 7.80 -9.23
C GLN A 11 2.28 8.86 -8.12
N SER A 12 1.60 8.68 -7.00
CA SER A 12 1.58 9.63 -5.88
C SER A 12 1.05 8.99 -4.61
N ILE A 13 1.24 9.66 -3.48
CA ILE A 13 0.63 9.32 -2.19
C ILE A 13 -0.32 10.46 -1.80
N GLU A 14 -1.51 10.10 -1.34
CA GLU A 14 -2.51 11.02 -0.78
C GLU A 14 -2.78 10.58 0.66
N GLN A 15 -2.61 11.50 1.61
CA GLN A 15 -2.81 11.21 3.02
C GLN A 15 -4.15 11.77 3.46
N LEU A 16 -4.97 10.92 4.08
CA LEU A 16 -6.31 11.24 4.54
C LEU A 16 -6.39 11.06 6.04
N THR A 17 -7.16 11.92 6.70
CA THR A 17 -7.42 11.85 8.15
C THR A 17 -8.92 11.87 8.41
N PRO A 18 -9.69 10.84 7.98
CA PRO A 18 -11.09 10.71 8.35
C PRO A 18 -11.24 10.53 9.87
N SER A 19 -12.46 10.74 10.38
CA SER A 19 -12.76 10.59 11.82
C SER A 19 -12.47 9.20 12.41
N ALA A 20 -12.30 8.19 11.54
CA ALA A 20 -11.96 6.82 11.92
C ALA A 20 -10.46 6.59 12.14
N GLY A 21 -9.59 7.52 11.73
CA GLY A 21 -8.14 7.39 11.82
C GLY A 21 -7.43 7.79 10.51
N PRO A 22 -6.11 8.01 10.53
CA PRO A 22 -5.33 8.29 9.33
C PRO A 22 -5.40 7.13 8.32
N ILE A 23 -5.30 7.44 7.03
CA ILE A 23 -5.24 6.48 5.92
C ILE A 23 -4.33 7.05 4.85
N ASP A 24 -3.32 6.30 4.43
CA ASP A 24 -2.53 6.65 3.25
C ASP A 24 -3.07 5.95 2.02
N ILE A 25 -3.33 6.72 0.97
CA ILE A 25 -3.72 6.22 -0.34
C ILE A 25 -2.52 6.29 -1.28
N VAL A 26 -2.04 5.12 -1.67
CA VAL A 26 -1.04 4.94 -2.72
C VAL A 26 -1.77 4.90 -4.06
N HIS A 27 -1.52 5.89 -4.91
CA HIS A 27 -2.05 5.93 -6.28
C HIS A 27 -1.11 5.19 -7.22
N PHE A 28 -1.61 4.17 -7.90
CA PHE A 28 -0.88 3.47 -8.95
C PHE A 28 -1.07 4.17 -10.30
N ARG A 29 -0.08 4.08 -11.18
CA ARG A 29 -0.15 4.68 -12.54
C ARG A 29 -1.28 4.13 -13.41
N ASP A 30 -1.75 2.92 -13.11
CA ASP A 30 -2.88 2.30 -13.80
C ASP A 30 -4.25 2.79 -13.25
N GLY A 31 -4.26 3.77 -12.34
CA GLY A 31 -5.47 4.37 -11.77
C GLY A 31 -6.05 3.66 -10.55
N LYS A 32 -5.59 2.44 -10.26
CA LYS A 32 -5.89 1.70 -9.03
C LYS A 32 -5.29 2.38 -7.81
N ILE A 33 -5.81 2.07 -6.62
CA ILE A 33 -5.27 2.60 -5.37
C ILE A 33 -5.11 1.51 -4.30
N LEU A 34 -4.13 1.69 -3.43
CA LEU A 34 -3.97 0.90 -2.19
C LEU A 34 -4.17 1.85 -1.01
N ALA A 35 -5.16 1.56 -0.17
CA ALA A 35 -5.33 2.20 1.12
C ALA A 35 -4.55 1.42 2.18
N VAL A 36 -3.76 2.16 2.96
CA VAL A 36 -2.96 1.65 4.07
C VAL A 36 -3.49 2.28 5.35
N SER A 37 -3.92 1.43 6.29
CA SER A 37 -4.27 1.80 7.66
C SER A 37 -3.38 1.07 8.66
N SER A 38 -3.58 1.34 9.96
CA SER A 38 -2.82 0.74 11.07
C SER A 38 -2.80 -0.79 11.04
N ASP A 39 -3.95 -1.39 10.74
CA ASP A 39 -4.22 -2.80 10.92
C ASP A 39 -4.68 -3.49 9.63
N SER A 40 -4.76 -2.78 8.51
CA SER A 40 -5.34 -3.34 7.30
C SER A 40 -4.75 -2.71 6.02
N LEU A 41 -4.78 -3.50 4.95
CA LEU A 41 -4.47 -3.08 3.59
C LEU A 41 -5.68 -3.35 2.70
N ALA A 42 -6.08 -2.37 1.89
CA ALA A 42 -7.22 -2.51 0.99
C ALA A 42 -6.90 -1.99 -0.42
N PHE A 43 -7.14 -2.80 -1.44
CA PHE A 43 -6.89 -2.48 -2.84
C PHE A 43 -8.19 -2.17 -3.56
N PHE A 44 -8.25 -1.05 -4.25
CA PHE A 44 -9.42 -0.59 -4.97
C PHE A 44 -9.12 -0.36 -6.44
N LYS A 45 -10.16 -0.50 -7.27
CA LYS A 45 -10.06 -0.27 -8.73
C LYS A 45 -9.76 1.18 -9.09
N ASP A 46 -10.17 2.14 -8.25
CA ASP A 46 -9.93 3.57 -8.44
C ASP A 46 -10.22 4.37 -7.15
N ARG A 47 -9.84 5.65 -7.16
CA ARG A 47 -10.03 6.58 -6.02
C ARG A 47 -11.50 6.86 -5.66
N ASN A 48 -12.43 6.80 -6.62
CA ASN A 48 -13.85 7.02 -6.36
C ASN A 48 -14.44 5.86 -5.55
N SER A 49 -13.95 4.65 -5.81
CA SER A 49 -14.39 3.41 -5.17
C SER A 49 -14.09 3.35 -3.68
N PHE A 50 -13.04 4.04 -3.21
CA PHE A 50 -12.71 4.11 -1.78
C PHE A 50 -13.82 4.76 -0.95
N ASN A 51 -14.53 5.73 -1.53
CA ASN A 51 -15.66 6.42 -0.87
C ASN A 51 -17.02 5.81 -1.25
N ASP A 52 -17.05 4.70 -1.99
CA ASP A 52 -18.31 4.08 -2.41
C ASP A 52 -18.94 3.34 -1.21
N PRO A 53 -20.12 3.76 -0.72
CA PRO A 53 -20.72 3.20 0.48
C PRO A 53 -21.16 1.74 0.32
N LEU A 54 -21.26 1.26 -0.93
CA LEU A 54 -21.62 -0.11 -1.27
C LEU A 54 -20.40 -1.01 -1.50
N GLY A 55 -19.19 -0.45 -1.49
CA GLY A 55 -17.94 -1.20 -1.68
C GLY A 55 -17.74 -1.77 -3.09
N ASN A 56 -18.42 -1.24 -4.12
CA ASN A 56 -18.42 -1.79 -5.50
C ASN A 56 -17.09 -1.68 -6.25
N GLY A 57 -16.03 -1.21 -5.59
CA GLY A 57 -14.70 -1.16 -6.19
C GLY A 57 -13.58 -1.62 -5.27
N LEU A 58 -13.91 -2.24 -4.14
CA LEU A 58 -12.94 -3.01 -3.38
C LEU A 58 -12.57 -4.25 -4.20
N LEU A 59 -11.30 -4.36 -4.58
CA LEU A 59 -10.77 -5.49 -5.33
C LEU A 59 -10.30 -6.59 -4.39
N ASN A 60 -9.57 -6.23 -3.34
CA ASN A 60 -9.13 -7.15 -2.31
C ASN A 60 -8.79 -6.39 -1.02
N ASN A 61 -8.77 -7.08 0.12
CA ASN A 61 -8.29 -6.53 1.39
C ASN A 61 -7.62 -7.62 2.24
N CYS A 62 -6.76 -7.21 3.17
CA CYS A 62 -6.08 -8.10 4.10
C CYS A 62 -5.83 -7.37 5.41
N ASP A 63 -6.17 -8.03 6.52
CA ASP A 63 -5.80 -7.60 7.86
C ASP A 63 -4.29 -7.81 8.11
N ILE A 64 -3.69 -6.87 8.81
CA ILE A 64 -2.36 -6.93 9.40
C ILE A 64 -2.54 -7.50 10.83
N PRO A 65 -1.82 -8.58 11.20
CA PRO A 65 -1.89 -9.13 12.55
C PRO A 65 -1.62 -8.06 13.60
N SER A 66 -2.38 -8.04 14.71
CA SER A 66 -2.25 -6.97 15.72
C SER A 66 -0.86 -6.85 16.35
N ASP A 67 -0.07 -7.94 16.39
CA ASP A 67 1.34 -7.94 16.83
C ASP A 67 2.27 -7.17 15.86
N HIS A 68 1.79 -6.92 14.66
CA HIS A 68 2.50 -6.31 13.55
C HIS A 68 1.80 -5.08 12.99
N ALA A 69 0.74 -4.60 13.67
CA ALA A 69 0.07 -3.37 13.32
C ALA A 69 1.08 -2.23 13.22
N LEU A 70 0.80 -1.30 12.33
CA LEU A 70 1.60 -0.10 12.18
C LEU A 70 1.38 0.78 13.40
N GLU A 71 2.44 1.43 13.89
CA GLU A 71 2.31 2.38 15.00
C GLU A 71 1.38 3.54 14.63
N ASP A 72 0.76 4.16 15.62
CA ASP A 72 -0.18 5.26 15.40
C ASP A 72 0.58 6.53 14.98
N TYR A 73 0.47 6.91 13.71
CA TYR A 73 1.09 8.13 13.18
C TYR A 73 0.01 9.10 12.72
N THR A 74 -0.03 10.29 13.32
CA THR A 74 -1.01 11.36 12.99
C THR A 74 -0.87 11.91 11.58
N GLU A 75 0.31 11.77 10.98
CA GLU A 75 0.63 12.26 9.63
C GLU A 75 0.66 11.11 8.61
N GLY A 76 0.14 9.92 8.91
CA GLY A 76 0.19 8.74 8.04
C GLY A 76 1.46 7.89 8.20
N TRP A 77 1.54 6.78 7.48
CA TRP A 77 2.58 5.76 7.59
C TRP A 77 3.63 5.81 6.49
N VAL A 78 3.32 6.31 5.29
CA VAL A 78 4.24 6.29 4.14
C VAL A 78 5.32 7.36 4.31
N LYS A 79 6.58 6.92 4.40
CA LYS A 79 7.75 7.78 4.51
C LYS A 79 8.42 8.04 3.17
N GLU A 80 8.55 7.01 2.35
CA GLU A 80 9.19 7.08 1.04
C GLU A 80 8.64 6.00 0.11
N TYR A 81 8.73 6.22 -1.21
CA TYR A 81 8.37 5.21 -2.20
C TYR A 81 9.28 5.28 -3.43
N ARG A 82 9.56 4.12 -4.04
CA ARG A 82 10.38 4.01 -5.26
C ARG A 82 10.15 2.69 -5.97
N ALA A 83 9.84 2.71 -7.27
CA ALA A 83 9.83 1.53 -8.15
C ALA A 83 9.05 0.30 -7.62
N GLY A 84 7.94 0.52 -6.90
CA GLY A 84 7.15 -0.56 -6.29
C GLY A 84 7.55 -0.93 -4.85
N TYR A 85 8.50 -0.21 -4.26
CA TYR A 85 8.81 -0.27 -2.83
C TYR A 85 8.19 0.93 -2.11
N ILE A 86 7.67 0.73 -0.91
CA ILE A 86 7.21 1.79 -0.01
C ILE A 86 7.84 1.54 1.37
N GLY A 87 8.58 2.53 1.87
CA GLY A 87 9.07 2.55 3.24
C GLY A 87 8.07 3.23 4.17
N LEU A 88 7.76 2.58 5.29
CA LEU A 88 6.87 3.12 6.31
C LEU A 88 7.67 3.80 7.44
N GLN A 89 7.00 4.64 8.23
CA GLN A 89 7.61 5.41 9.32
C GLN A 89 8.26 4.51 10.39
N ASP A 90 7.59 3.41 10.76
CA ASP A 90 8.06 2.41 11.74
C ASP A 90 9.13 1.44 11.16
N GLY A 91 9.72 1.76 10.00
CA GLY A 91 10.78 0.96 9.37
C GLY A 91 10.30 -0.29 8.64
N LYS A 92 9.03 -0.68 8.81
CA LYS A 92 8.33 -1.67 7.98
C LYS A 92 8.27 -1.21 6.51
N VAL A 93 8.08 -2.16 5.60
CA VAL A 93 8.07 -1.86 4.16
C VAL A 93 6.99 -2.62 3.44
N LEU A 94 6.37 -2.00 2.44
CA LEU A 94 5.50 -2.67 1.47
C LEU A 94 6.28 -2.90 0.17
N LEU A 95 6.27 -4.14 -0.30
CA LEU A 95 6.77 -4.51 -1.61
C LEU A 95 5.58 -4.79 -2.51
N ILE A 96 5.48 -4.05 -3.61
CA ILE A 96 4.47 -4.25 -4.63
C ILE A 96 5.08 -5.05 -5.78
N THR A 97 4.45 -6.18 -6.05
CA THR A 97 4.74 -7.06 -7.17
C THR A 97 3.56 -7.03 -8.16
N PRO A 98 3.70 -7.60 -9.36
CA PRO A 98 2.58 -7.68 -10.31
C PRO A 98 1.36 -8.46 -9.81
N ILE A 99 1.53 -9.32 -8.79
CA ILE A 99 0.49 -10.24 -8.32
C ILE A 99 0.07 -9.99 -6.87
N ALA A 100 0.84 -9.23 -6.09
CA ALA A 100 0.58 -9.03 -4.67
C ALA A 100 1.29 -7.79 -4.11
N VAL A 101 0.72 -7.24 -3.04
CA VAL A 101 1.38 -6.29 -2.13
C VAL A 101 1.73 -7.02 -0.85
N GLN A 102 2.99 -7.04 -0.48
CA GLN A 102 3.50 -7.79 0.67
C GLN A 102 4.07 -6.82 1.72
N LEU A 103 3.69 -7.01 2.99
CA LEU A 103 4.22 -6.27 4.13
C LEU A 103 5.38 -7.05 4.77
N PHE A 104 6.48 -6.37 5.02
CA PHE A 104 7.66 -6.92 5.69
C PHE A 104 8.08 -6.04 6.87
N GLN A 105 8.73 -6.68 7.85
CA GLN A 105 9.25 -6.01 9.05
C GLN A 105 10.30 -4.95 8.70
N ASN A 106 11.10 -5.18 7.65
CA ASN A 106 12.15 -4.28 7.22
C ASN A 106 12.55 -4.55 5.76
N LYS A 107 13.42 -3.69 5.24
CA LYS A 107 13.94 -3.79 3.87
C LYS A 107 14.75 -5.06 3.57
N ASP A 108 15.53 -5.59 4.52
CA ASP A 108 16.34 -6.80 4.27
C ASP A 108 15.43 -8.02 4.05
N ASP A 109 14.42 -8.16 4.89
CA ASP A 109 13.38 -9.19 4.77
C ASP A 109 12.64 -9.10 3.43
N ALA A 110 12.27 -7.88 3.00
CA ALA A 110 11.62 -7.67 1.70
C ALA A 110 12.52 -8.05 0.51
N LEU A 111 13.80 -7.70 0.54
CA LEU A 111 14.77 -8.05 -0.51
C LEU A 111 15.02 -9.55 -0.61
N ARG A 112 14.91 -10.26 0.52
CA ARG A 112 15.10 -11.71 0.62
C ARG A 112 13.79 -12.50 0.50
N ASN A 113 12.66 -11.80 0.40
CA ASN A 113 11.30 -12.35 0.44
C ASN A 113 11.11 -13.31 1.63
N ASN A 114 11.53 -12.88 2.82
CA ASN A 114 11.46 -13.68 4.04
C ASN A 114 10.68 -12.93 5.13
N ASN A 115 10.13 -13.66 6.11
CA ASN A 115 9.39 -13.07 7.24
C ASN A 115 8.28 -12.07 6.81
N GLN A 116 7.51 -12.46 5.80
CA GLN A 116 6.33 -11.71 5.39
C GLN A 116 5.31 -11.63 6.54
N LEU A 117 4.84 -10.42 6.84
CA LEU A 117 3.88 -10.16 7.91
C LEU A 117 2.43 -10.24 7.41
N ALA A 118 2.17 -9.70 6.21
CA ALA A 118 0.87 -9.74 5.54
C ALA A 118 1.07 -9.74 4.03
N SER A 119 0.08 -10.25 3.28
CA SER A 119 0.07 -10.17 1.81
C SER A 119 -1.35 -9.98 1.30
N LEU A 120 -1.46 -9.07 0.34
CA LEU A 120 -2.68 -8.72 -0.34
C LEU A 120 -2.54 -9.10 -1.81
N ASP A 121 -3.25 -10.12 -2.26
CA ASP A 121 -3.25 -10.51 -3.66
C ASP A 121 -3.86 -9.42 -4.54
N LEU A 122 -3.18 -9.11 -5.64
CA LEU A 122 -3.66 -8.20 -6.67
C LEU A 122 -4.33 -9.03 -7.78
N PRO A 123 -5.57 -8.69 -8.18
CA PRO A 123 -6.21 -9.39 -9.28
C PRO A 123 -5.39 -9.23 -10.55
N MET A 124 -5.14 -10.34 -11.26
CA MET A 124 -4.46 -10.32 -12.55
C MET A 124 -5.25 -9.44 -13.53
N THR A 125 -4.67 -8.31 -13.93
CA THR A 125 -5.22 -7.52 -15.04
C THR A 125 -4.94 -8.29 -16.33
N HIS A 126 -5.97 -8.91 -16.90
CA HIS A 126 -5.88 -9.76 -18.10
C HIS A 126 -6.08 -8.96 -19.39
#